data_AF-A0AAP3A722-F1
#
_entry.id   AF-A0AAP3A722-F1
#
_cell.length_a   1.000
_cell.length_b   1.000
_cell.length_c   1.000
_cell.angle_alpha   90.00
_cell.angle_beta   90.00
_cell.angle_gamma   90.00
#
_symmetry.space_group_name_H-M   'P 1'
#
loop_
_entity.id
_entity.type
_entity.pdbx_description
1 polymer ?
#
loop_
_entity_poly.entity_id
_entity_poly.type
_entity_poly.pdbx_seq_one_letter_code
_entity_poly.pdbx_strand_id
1 'polypeptide(L)'
;PGIGLPNNGRKVLTYADLKSRFEDPDGREPGRTIELHLSGHMEKFAWSFNGIKFSDAAPVLLKYGERLRITLINDTMMTHPIHLHGM
;
A
#
# COMPACT_ATOMS: atom_id res chain seq x y z
N PRO A 1 8.38 -2.88 -17.84
CA PRO A 1 8.58 -1.64 -18.62
C PRO A 1 7.58 -1.56 -19.77
N GLY A 2 7.06 -0.37 -20.10
CA GLY A 2 6.21 -0.19 -21.28
C GLY A 2 6.94 -0.48 -22.59
N ILE A 3 6.16 -0.61 -23.67
CA ILE A 3 6.65 -0.85 -25.03
C ILE A 3 7.63 0.28 -25.44
N GLY A 4 8.77 -0.08 -26.04
CA GLY A 4 9.80 0.87 -26.50
C GLY A 4 10.79 1.37 -25.44
N LEU A 5 10.65 0.91 -24.20
CA LEU A 5 11.55 1.27 -23.10
C LEU A 5 12.78 0.34 -22.90
N PRO A 6 12.80 -0.92 -23.35
CA PRO A 6 14.01 -1.74 -23.29
C PRO A 6 15.13 -1.24 -24.23
N ASN A 7 16.39 -1.44 -23.83
CA ASN A 7 17.60 -1.31 -24.66
C ASN A 7 17.89 0.07 -25.31
N ASN A 8 17.44 1.17 -24.71
CA ASN A 8 17.65 2.54 -25.24
C ASN A 8 18.73 3.35 -24.50
N GLY A 9 19.57 2.69 -23.68
CA GLY A 9 20.64 3.33 -22.91
C GLY A 9 20.19 4.16 -21.70
N ARG A 10 18.89 4.21 -21.38
CA ARG A 10 18.34 4.95 -20.23
C ARG A 10 17.77 3.99 -19.18
N LYS A 11 17.84 4.38 -17.91
CA LYS A 11 17.18 3.66 -16.81
C LYS A 11 15.70 4.03 -16.76
N VAL A 12 14.83 3.04 -16.85
CA VAL A 12 13.40 3.19 -16.58
C VAL A 12 13.18 3.08 -15.07
N LEU A 13 12.63 4.12 -14.46
CA LEU A 13 12.27 4.10 -13.04
C LEU A 13 10.89 3.45 -12.85
N THR A 14 10.75 2.74 -11.75
CA THR A 14 9.54 2.06 -11.31
C THR A 14 9.12 2.58 -9.95
N TYR A 15 7.94 2.19 -9.47
CA TYR A 15 7.55 2.46 -8.08
C TYR A 15 8.55 1.90 -7.06
N ALA A 16 9.29 0.83 -7.40
CA ALA A 16 10.34 0.28 -6.55
C ALA A 16 11.59 1.17 -6.44
N ASP A 17 11.74 2.17 -7.33
CA ASP A 17 12.82 3.16 -7.26
C ASP A 17 12.45 4.38 -6.38
N LEU A 18 11.19 4.50 -5.93
CA LEU A 18 10.79 5.53 -4.98
C LEU A 18 11.42 5.27 -3.62
N LYS A 19 12.12 6.27 -3.10
CA LYS A 19 12.73 6.25 -1.78
C LYS A 19 12.66 7.62 -1.13
N SER A 20 12.76 7.65 0.20
CA SER A 20 12.89 8.89 0.95
C SER A 20 14.12 9.68 0.45
N ARG A 21 14.00 11.01 0.43
CA ARG A 21 15.13 11.91 0.14
C ARG A 21 16.10 12.04 1.31
N PHE A 22 15.69 11.63 2.50
CA PHE A 22 16.47 11.68 3.73
C PHE A 22 16.58 10.29 4.32
N GLU A 23 17.61 10.09 5.13
CA GLU A 23 17.72 8.87 5.92
C GLU A 23 16.52 8.73 6.85
N ASP A 24 16.22 7.47 7.19
CA ASP A 24 15.17 7.14 8.12
C ASP A 24 15.54 7.63 9.52
N PRO A 25 14.81 8.61 10.09
CA PRO A 25 15.18 9.23 11.36
C PRO A 25 14.96 8.30 12.56
N ASP A 26 14.14 7.26 12.42
CA ASP A 26 13.83 6.32 13.50
C ASP A 26 14.82 5.13 13.51
N GLY A 27 15.21 4.63 12.33
CA GLY A 27 16.21 3.57 12.16
C GLY A 27 15.82 2.19 12.73
N ARG A 28 14.76 2.08 13.54
CA ARG A 28 14.21 0.80 14.02
C ARG A 28 13.65 -0.04 12.88
N GLU A 29 13.80 -1.36 12.92
CA GLU A 29 13.01 -2.23 12.04
C GLU A 29 11.52 -2.21 12.44
N PRO A 30 10.58 -2.44 11.51
CA PRO A 30 9.16 -2.57 11.85
C PRO A 30 8.92 -3.71 12.83
N GLY A 31 8.19 -3.44 13.93
CA GLY A 31 7.86 -4.44 14.94
C GLY A 31 6.83 -5.47 14.47
N ARG A 32 5.99 -5.09 13.50
CA ARG A 32 5.13 -6.01 12.75
C ARG A 32 4.73 -5.42 11.39
N THR A 33 4.24 -6.28 10.53
CA THR A 33 3.66 -5.93 9.23
C THR A 33 2.18 -6.26 9.21
N ILE A 34 1.38 -5.37 8.61
CA ILE A 34 -0.03 -5.61 8.30
C ILE A 34 -0.17 -5.60 6.78
N GLU A 35 -0.69 -6.68 6.23
CA GLU A 35 -1.03 -6.78 4.82
C GLU A 35 -2.53 -6.62 4.64
N LEU A 36 -2.92 -5.72 3.74
CA LEU A 36 -4.31 -5.44 3.42
C LEU A 36 -4.50 -5.53 1.91
N HIS A 37 -5.36 -6.44 1.50
CA HIS A 37 -5.79 -6.62 0.13
C HIS A 37 -6.96 -5.70 -0.16
N LEU A 38 -6.80 -4.78 -1.12
CA LEU A 38 -7.84 -3.90 -1.61
C LEU A 38 -8.70 -4.71 -2.59
N SER A 39 -9.83 -5.19 -2.09
CA SER A 39 -10.74 -6.05 -2.83
C SER A 39 -12.04 -5.32 -3.15
N GLY A 40 -12.72 -5.74 -4.21
CA GLY A 40 -13.99 -5.14 -4.56
C GLY A 40 -14.76 -5.91 -5.62
N HIS A 41 -16.03 -5.55 -5.78
CA HIS A 41 -16.91 -6.08 -6.81
C HIS A 41 -17.26 -4.96 -7.78
N MET A 42 -16.79 -5.08 -9.02
CA MET A 42 -16.85 -3.99 -10.00
C MET A 42 -18.29 -3.66 -10.42
N GLU A 43 -19.11 -4.67 -10.72
CA GLU A 43 -20.52 -4.45 -11.13
C GLU A 43 -21.38 -3.81 -10.04
N LYS A 44 -21.05 -4.07 -8.78
CA LYS A 44 -21.81 -3.59 -7.63
C LYS A 44 -21.19 -2.35 -7.00
N PHE A 45 -20.05 -1.88 -7.53
CA PHE A 45 -19.26 -0.79 -6.97
C PHE A 45 -19.12 -0.92 -5.44
N ALA A 46 -18.67 -2.10 -5.00
CA ALA A 46 -18.44 -2.40 -3.60
C ALA A 46 -16.95 -2.57 -3.34
N TRP A 47 -16.45 -1.99 -2.24
CA TRP A 47 -15.03 -2.02 -1.85
C TRP A 47 -14.86 -2.55 -0.44
N SER A 48 -13.71 -3.18 -0.21
CA SER A 48 -13.42 -3.91 1.02
C SER A 48 -11.91 -4.05 1.23
N PHE A 49 -11.51 -4.37 2.45
CA PHE A 49 -10.17 -4.86 2.75
C PHE A 49 -10.27 -6.35 3.07
N ASN A 50 -9.41 -7.19 2.48
CA ASN A 50 -9.37 -8.64 2.67
C ASN A 50 -10.74 -9.32 2.44
N GLY A 51 -11.56 -8.80 1.52
CA GLY A 51 -12.92 -9.26 1.26
C GLY A 51 -13.95 -8.90 2.34
N ILE A 52 -13.55 -8.17 3.39
CA ILE A 52 -14.41 -7.82 4.52
C ILE A 52 -14.95 -6.40 4.30
N LYS A 53 -16.29 -6.28 4.28
CA LYS A 53 -16.96 -4.97 4.21
C LYS A 53 -16.78 -4.21 5.51
N PHE A 54 -16.79 -2.89 5.43
CA PHE A 54 -16.53 -2.01 6.57
C PHE A 54 -17.42 -2.31 7.79
N SER A 55 -18.70 -2.65 7.59
CA SER A 55 -19.63 -2.93 8.70
C SER A 55 -19.22 -4.12 9.57
N ASP A 56 -18.39 -5.02 9.03
CA ASP A 56 -17.97 -6.25 9.69
C ASP A 56 -16.47 -6.22 10.05
N ALA A 57 -15.78 -5.13 9.69
CA ALA A 57 -14.35 -5.00 9.88
C ALA A 57 -14.01 -4.58 11.31
N ALA A 58 -13.05 -5.28 11.92
CA ALA A 58 -12.41 -4.81 13.14
C ALA A 58 -11.45 -3.64 12.82
N PRO A 59 -11.29 -2.68 13.73
CA PRO A 59 -10.33 -1.59 13.54
C PRO A 59 -8.89 -2.10 13.52
N VAL A 60 -8.04 -1.43 12.75
CA VAL A 60 -6.58 -1.63 12.83
C VAL A 60 -6.08 -0.92 14.09
N LEU A 61 -5.76 -1.71 15.12
CA LEU A 61 -5.23 -1.18 16.37
C LEU A 61 -3.72 -0.94 16.25
N LEU A 62 -3.28 0.27 16.59
CA LEU A 62 -1.88 0.66 16.68
C LEU A 62 -1.50 0.97 18.12
N LYS A 63 -0.27 0.66 18.51
CA LYS A 63 0.29 1.12 19.79
C LYS A 63 1.03 2.43 19.58
N TYR A 64 0.89 3.37 20.52
CA TYR A 64 1.63 4.62 20.46
C TYR A 64 3.14 4.38 20.43
N GLY A 65 3.85 5.03 19.50
CA GLY A 65 5.30 4.86 19.28
C GLY A 65 5.70 3.56 18.58
N GLU A 66 4.74 2.70 18.21
CA GLU A 66 4.98 1.50 17.43
C GLU A 66 5.46 1.85 16.02
N ARG A 67 6.47 1.11 15.55
CA ARG A 67 6.88 1.15 14.15
C ARG A 67 6.23 0.01 13.38
N LEU A 68 5.40 0.37 12.41
CA LEU A 68 4.57 -0.55 11.65
C LEU A 68 4.89 -0.48 10.15
N ARG A 69 4.82 -1.62 9.46
CA ARG A 69 4.74 -1.65 7.99
C ARG A 69 3.32 -2.01 7.57
N ILE A 70 2.71 -1.19 6.71
CA ILE A 70 1.43 -1.51 6.07
C ILE A 70 1.73 -1.80 4.60
N THR A 71 1.40 -3.02 4.16
CA THR A 71 1.46 -3.43 2.76
C THR A 71 0.04 -3.40 2.19
N LEU A 72 -0.16 -2.61 1.14
CA LEU A 72 -1.45 -2.49 0.46
C LEU A 72 -1.34 -3.18 -0.89
N ILE A 73 -2.15 -4.20 -1.12
CA ILE A 73 -2.15 -4.99 -2.36
C ILE A 73 -3.45 -4.72 -3.10
N ASN A 74 -3.36 -4.12 -4.29
CA ASN A 74 -4.56 -3.89 -5.10
C ASN A 74 -4.90 -5.14 -5.91
N ASP A 75 -5.90 -5.90 -5.47
CA ASP A 75 -6.38 -7.11 -6.14
C ASP A 75 -7.43 -6.80 -7.22
N THR A 76 -7.67 -5.53 -7.52
CA THR A 76 -8.60 -5.10 -8.56
C THR A 76 -7.89 -4.34 -9.68
N MET A 77 -8.59 -4.17 -10.80
CA MET A 77 -8.13 -3.33 -11.90
C MET A 77 -8.47 -1.84 -11.72
N MET A 78 -9.03 -1.44 -10.58
CA MET A 78 -9.48 -0.07 -10.31
C MET A 78 -8.53 0.68 -9.37
N THR A 79 -8.58 2.01 -9.43
CA THR A 79 -7.87 2.88 -8.49
C THR A 79 -8.51 2.82 -7.11
N HIS A 80 -7.68 2.61 -6.09
CA HIS A 80 -8.06 2.71 -4.69
C HIS A 80 -7.29 3.85 -4.02
N PRO A 81 -7.89 5.04 -3.85
CA PRO A 81 -7.26 6.11 -3.08
C PRO A 81 -7.21 5.73 -1.60
N ILE A 82 -6.07 5.96 -0.97
CA ILE A 82 -5.85 5.62 0.43
C ILE A 82 -5.55 6.91 1.21
N HIS A 83 -6.28 7.08 2.30
CA HIS A 83 -6.08 8.18 3.23
C HIS A 83 -5.93 7.60 4.64
N LEU A 84 -4.89 8.03 5.35
CA LEU A 84 -4.58 7.58 6.70
C LEU A 84 -4.78 8.75 7.66
N HIS A 85 -5.55 8.53 8.71
CA HIS A 85 -5.80 9.52 9.75
C HIS A 85 -4.79 9.34 10.89
N GLY A 86 -4.29 10.45 11.45
CA GLY A 86 -3.46 10.42 12.66
C GLY A 86 -2.01 9.97 12.47
N MET A 87 -1.49 10.05 11.24
CA MET A 87 -0.10 9.77 10.89
C MET A 87 0.78 11.01 11.00
#